data_AF-A0A7C3JS67-F1
#
_entry.id   AF-A0A7C3JS67-F1
#
_cell.length_a   1.000
_cell.length_b   1.000
_cell.length_c   1.000
_cell.angle_alpha   90.00
_cell.angle_beta   90.00
_cell.angle_gamma   90.00
#
_symmetry.space_group_name_H-M   'P 1'
#
loop_
_entity.id
_entity.type
_entity.pdbx_description
1 polymer ?
#
loop_
_entity_poly.entity_id
_entity_poly.type
_entity_poly.pdbx_seq_one_letter_code
_entity_poly.pdbx_strand_id
1 'polypeptide(L)'
;EKKGQQASEDELRFARDKCFSSPVVIIVSMVGDENKIVDQENYAACWCAIENLLVAATARGLGSYPSTGAWIDQNFVGPVLGLTEKERPVACIFLGYSEQKTMAKRLPVERHTTWYTEA
;
A
#
# COMPACT_ATOMS: atom_id res chain seq x y z
N GLU A 1 -13.21 3.69 -17.90
CA GLU A 1 -13.85 3.65 -16.58
C GLU A 1 -15.15 2.85 -16.68
N LYS A 2 -15.31 1.78 -15.89
CA LYS A 2 -16.55 0.97 -15.87
C LYS A 2 -17.51 1.52 -14.78
N LYS A 3 -18.01 2.75 -14.95
CA LYS A 3 -19.05 3.27 -14.07
C LYS A 3 -20.37 2.56 -14.38
N GLY A 4 -20.93 1.83 -13.41
CA GLY A 4 -22.26 1.23 -13.48
C GLY A 4 -22.33 -0.22 -13.97
N GLN A 5 -21.21 -0.91 -14.17
CA GLN A 5 -21.23 -2.35 -14.48
C GLN A 5 -21.27 -3.15 -13.17
N GLN A 6 -22.29 -4.00 -13.02
CA GLN A 6 -22.45 -4.84 -11.84
C GLN A 6 -21.30 -5.85 -11.79
N ALA A 7 -20.59 -5.89 -10.66
CA ALA A 7 -19.49 -6.84 -10.46
C ALA A 7 -20.02 -8.27 -10.58
N SER A 8 -19.26 -9.13 -11.26
CA SER A 8 -19.55 -10.56 -11.32
C SER A 8 -19.38 -11.21 -9.94
N GLU A 9 -20.05 -12.34 -9.73
CA GLU A 9 -19.90 -13.15 -8.51
C GLU A 9 -18.45 -13.54 -8.23
N ASP A 10 -17.65 -13.78 -9.28
CA ASP A 10 -16.23 -14.10 -9.14
C ASP A 10 -15.42 -12.88 -8.67
N GLU A 11 -15.70 -11.68 -9.18
CA GLU A 11 -15.05 -10.44 -8.73
C GLU A 11 -15.40 -10.13 -7.26
N LEU A 12 -16.66 -10.34 -6.87
CA LEU A 12 -17.11 -10.17 -5.49
C LEU A 12 -16.45 -11.18 -4.54
N ARG A 13 -16.38 -12.46 -4.94
CA ARG A 13 -15.71 -13.50 -4.16
C ARG A 13 -14.23 -13.19 -4.01
N PHE A 14 -13.54 -12.82 -5.09
CA PHE A 14 -12.12 -12.46 -5.05
C PHE A 14 -11.86 -11.28 -4.10
N ALA A 15 -12.66 -10.21 -4.19
CA ALA A 15 -12.51 -9.05 -3.31
C ALA A 15 -12.74 -9.43 -1.84
N ARG A 16 -13.76 -10.24 -1.57
CA ARG A 16 -14.03 -10.76 -0.23
C ARG A 16 -12.86 -11.59 0.29
N ASP A 17 -12.43 -12.60 -0.46
CA ASP A 17 -11.33 -13.49 -0.06
C ASP A 17 -10.04 -12.70 0.19
N LYS A 18 -9.79 -11.66 -0.61
CA LYS A 18 -8.67 -10.76 -0.40
C LYS A 18 -8.78 -10.00 0.92
N CYS A 19 -9.91 -9.34 1.20
CA CYS A 19 -10.11 -8.62 2.46
C CYS A 19 -9.99 -9.53 3.70
N PHE A 20 -10.44 -10.78 3.59
CA PHE A 20 -10.37 -11.76 4.67
C PHE A 20 -9.07 -12.59 4.67
N SER A 21 -8.12 -12.33 3.77
CA SER A 21 -6.83 -13.07 3.75
C SER A 21 -5.90 -12.68 4.90
N SER A 22 -6.26 -11.68 5.71
CA SER A 22 -5.57 -11.33 6.94
C SER A 22 -6.58 -10.90 8.02
N PRO A 23 -6.28 -11.12 9.30
CA PRO A 23 -7.15 -10.70 10.40
C PRO A 23 -7.26 -9.17 10.55
N VAL A 24 -6.25 -8.42 10.09
CA VAL A 24 -6.21 -6.96 10.16
C VAL A 24 -5.88 -6.39 8.79
N VAL A 25 -6.68 -5.40 8.36
CA VAL A 25 -6.46 -4.60 7.16
C VAL A 25 -6.33 -3.14 7.58
N ILE A 26 -5.22 -2.49 7.18
CA ILE A 26 -4.96 -1.08 7.45
C ILE A 26 -4.92 -0.34 6.11
N ILE A 27 -5.78 0.65 5.92
CA ILE A 27 -5.70 1.55 4.78
C ILE A 27 -4.94 2.80 5.21
N VAL A 28 -3.91 3.16 4.46
CA VAL A 28 -3.15 4.40 4.63
C VAL A 28 -3.58 5.37 3.55
N SER A 29 -4.01 6.57 3.94
CA SER A 29 -4.31 7.69 3.04
C SER A 29 -3.36 8.85 3.32
N MET A 30 -3.32 9.78 2.38
CA MET A 30 -2.63 11.05 2.52
C MET A 30 -3.55 12.20 2.16
N VAL A 31 -3.29 13.37 2.72
CA VAL A 31 -3.86 14.64 2.24
C VAL A 31 -2.98 15.14 1.10
N GLY A 32 -3.58 15.34 -0.07
CA GLY A 32 -2.92 15.88 -1.25
C GLY A 32 -2.64 17.38 -1.12
N ASP A 33 -1.67 17.85 -1.91
CA ASP A 33 -1.26 19.26 -1.96
C ASP A 33 -1.29 19.78 -3.41
N GLU A 34 -1.62 21.06 -3.59
CA GLU A 34 -1.59 21.70 -4.91
C GLU A 34 -0.15 21.91 -5.39
N ASN A 35 0.79 22.10 -4.46
CA ASN A 35 2.21 22.12 -4.73
C ASN A 35 2.70 20.68 -4.98
N LYS A 36 3.02 20.40 -6.24
CA LYS A 36 3.48 19.07 -6.69
C LYS A 36 4.69 18.53 -5.93
N ILE A 37 5.59 19.39 -5.46
CA ILE A 37 6.76 18.96 -4.68
C ILE A 37 6.30 18.47 -3.31
N VAL A 38 5.50 19.28 -2.61
CA VAL A 38 4.95 18.93 -1.30
C VAL A 38 4.07 17.68 -1.39
N ASP A 39 3.26 17.56 -2.44
CA ASP A 39 2.43 16.38 -2.69
C ASP A 39 3.25 15.09 -2.87
N GLN A 40 4.37 15.17 -3.60
CA GLN A 40 5.31 14.05 -3.74
C GLN A 40 6.03 13.72 -2.44
N GLU A 41 6.46 14.74 -1.68
CA GLU A 41 7.09 14.57 -0.37
C GLU A 41 6.13 13.94 0.64
N ASN A 42 4.86 14.36 0.67
CA ASN A 42 3.82 13.77 1.50
C ASN A 42 3.59 12.29 1.13
N TYR A 43 3.54 11.97 -0.16
CA TYR A 43 3.42 10.58 -0.62
C TYR A 43 4.62 9.73 -0.17
N ALA A 44 5.84 10.26 -0.30
CA ALA A 44 7.06 9.59 0.17
C ALA A 44 7.06 9.41 1.70
N ALA A 45 6.61 10.42 2.46
CA ALA A 45 6.48 10.36 3.91
C ALA A 45 5.52 9.24 4.36
N CYS A 46 4.39 9.06 3.66
CA CYS A 46 3.49 7.93 3.90
C CYS A 46 4.19 6.59 3.70
N TRP A 47 5.02 6.43 2.67
CA TRP A 47 5.79 5.20 2.47
C TRP A 47 6.85 4.96 3.53
N CYS A 48 7.51 6.01 4.03
CA CYS A 48 8.39 5.89 5.19
C CYS A 48 7.62 5.42 6.44
N ALA A 49 6.42 5.96 6.68
CA ALA A 49 5.56 5.53 7.78
C ALA A 49 5.09 4.07 7.61
N ILE A 50 4.72 3.68 6.39
CA ILE A 50 4.36 2.30 6.04
C ILE A 50 5.54 1.38 6.34
N GLU A 51 6.74 1.66 5.83
CA GLU A 51 7.92 0.82 6.07
C GLU A 51 8.24 0.68 7.56
N ASN A 52 8.17 1.77 8.32
CA ASN A 52 8.34 1.73 9.78
C ASN A 52 7.34 0.78 10.45
N LEU A 53 6.08 0.78 10.00
CA LEU A 53 5.06 -0.16 10.47
C LEU A 53 5.41 -1.61 10.11
N LEU A 54 5.86 -1.89 8.89
CA LEU A 54 6.23 -3.25 8.45
C LEU A 54 7.44 -3.79 9.23
N VAL A 55 8.45 -2.95 9.48
CA VAL A 55 9.61 -3.29 10.31
C VAL A 55 9.16 -3.57 11.75
N ALA A 56 8.30 -2.72 12.32
CA ALA A 56 7.77 -2.90 13.67
C ALA A 56 6.88 -4.15 13.82
N ALA A 57 6.14 -4.51 12.77
CA ALA A 57 5.35 -5.74 12.69
C ALA A 57 6.27 -6.97 12.68
N THR A 58 7.30 -6.95 11.83
CA THR A 58 8.30 -8.02 11.76
C THR A 58 8.99 -8.24 13.11
N ALA A 59 9.38 -7.16 13.79
CA ALA A 59 9.98 -7.23 15.13
C ALA A 59 9.05 -7.86 16.19
N ARG A 60 7.75 -7.90 15.94
CA ARG A 60 6.72 -8.52 16.80
C ARG A 60 6.30 -9.92 16.31
N GLY A 61 6.98 -10.48 15.31
CA GLY A 61 6.65 -11.78 14.73
C GLY A 61 5.40 -11.78 13.85
N LEU A 62 4.93 -10.61 13.42
CA LEU A 62 3.82 -10.48 12.48
C LEU A 62 4.34 -10.53 11.03
N GLY A 63 3.57 -11.14 10.15
CA GLY A 63 3.69 -11.00 8.71
C GLY A 63 2.87 -9.80 8.22
N SER A 64 3.41 -9.08 7.24
CA SER A 64 2.76 -7.90 6.66
C SER A 64 2.94 -7.87 5.15
N TYR A 65 1.89 -7.47 4.42
CA TYR A 65 1.90 -7.33 2.97
C TYR A 65 1.28 -5.99 2.55
N PRO A 66 2.08 -5.01 2.10
CA PRO A 66 1.56 -3.79 1.50
C PRO A 66 1.10 -4.03 0.06
N SER A 67 -0.04 -3.47 -0.31
CA SER A 67 -0.62 -3.54 -1.65
C SER A 67 -1.09 -2.16 -2.12
N THR A 68 -0.76 -1.81 -3.35
CA THR A 68 -1.17 -0.57 -4.03
C THR A 68 -2.14 -0.82 -5.18
N GLY A 69 -2.68 -2.04 -5.29
CA GLY A 69 -3.42 -2.50 -6.47
C GLY A 69 -4.55 -1.57 -6.90
N ALA A 70 -5.02 -1.70 -8.14
CA ALA A 70 -5.98 -0.79 -8.78
C ALA A 70 -7.31 -0.55 -8.02
N TRP A 71 -7.61 -1.37 -7.02
CA TRP A 71 -8.77 -1.22 -6.14
C TRP A 71 -8.53 -0.22 -4.99
N ILE A 72 -7.29 0.15 -4.71
CA ILE A 72 -6.88 1.23 -3.79
C ILE A 72 -7.03 2.56 -4.53
N ASP A 73 -8.28 2.89 -4.85
CA ASP A 73 -8.64 4.07 -5.64
C ASP A 73 -9.56 4.99 -4.83
N GLN A 74 -9.38 6.29 -4.99
CA GLN A 74 -10.15 7.31 -4.27
C GLN A 74 -11.66 7.20 -4.57
N ASN A 75 -12.05 6.82 -5.78
CA ASN A 75 -13.46 6.72 -6.17
C ASN A 75 -14.14 5.48 -5.59
N PHE A 76 -13.38 4.44 -5.25
CA PHE A 76 -13.93 3.19 -4.74
C PHE A 76 -13.79 3.09 -3.21
N VAL A 77 -12.57 3.27 -2.70
CA VAL A 77 -12.26 3.11 -1.28
C VAL A 77 -12.58 4.39 -0.50
N GLY A 78 -12.44 5.56 -1.13
CA GLY A 78 -12.68 6.85 -0.49
C GLY A 78 -14.07 6.96 0.16
N PRO A 79 -15.17 6.69 -0.55
CA PRO A 79 -16.52 6.76 0.02
C PRO A 79 -16.74 5.79 1.20
N VAL A 80 -16.14 4.59 1.14
CA VAL A 80 -16.26 3.58 2.19
C VAL A 80 -15.55 4.02 3.47
N LEU A 81 -14.41 4.70 3.33
CA LEU A 81 -13.61 5.19 4.45
C LEU A 81 -13.97 6.61 4.89
N GLY A 82 -14.85 7.30 4.17
CA GLY A 82 -15.17 8.71 4.42
C GLY A 82 -14.04 9.67 4.08
N LEU A 83 -13.16 9.32 3.12
CA LEU A 83 -12.10 10.21 2.66
C LEU A 83 -12.70 11.43 1.96
N THR A 84 -12.11 12.59 2.20
CA THR A 84 -12.44 13.82 1.50
C THR A 84 -11.86 13.84 0.08
N GLU A 85 -12.30 14.77 -0.77
CA GLU A 85 -11.73 14.95 -2.10
C GLU A 85 -10.24 15.33 -2.08
N LYS A 86 -9.77 15.89 -0.96
CA LYS A 86 -8.36 16.23 -0.74
C LYS A 86 -7.53 15.04 -0.30
N GLU A 87 -8.15 13.93 0.08
CA GLU A 87 -7.46 12.74 0.55
C GLU A 87 -7.45 11.66 -0.53
N ARG A 88 -6.32 10.99 -0.68
CA ARG A 88 -6.22 9.82 -1.56
C ARG A 88 -5.60 8.65 -0.82
N PRO A 89 -6.05 7.42 -1.09
CA PRO A 89 -5.43 6.24 -0.52
C PRO A 89 -4.04 6.02 -1.14
N VAL A 90 -3.09 5.58 -0.31
CA VAL A 90 -1.69 5.31 -0.68
C VAL A 90 -1.46 3.80 -0.80
N ALA A 91 -1.89 3.05 0.21
CA ALA A 91 -1.71 1.60 0.26
C ALA A 91 -2.71 0.93 1.21
N CYS A 92 -2.94 -0.35 0.99
CA CYS A 92 -3.57 -1.27 1.94
C CYS A 92 -2.53 -2.23 2.50
N ILE A 93 -2.50 -2.40 3.81
CA ILE A 93 -1.59 -3.29 4.52
C ILE A 93 -2.41 -4.44 5.12
N PHE A 94 -2.13 -5.66 4.66
CA PHE A 94 -2.65 -6.88 5.25
C PHE A 94 -1.68 -7.32 6.36
N LEU A 95 -2.17 -7.48 7.59
CA LEU A 95 -1.37 -7.71 8.78
C LEU A 95 -1.91 -8.88 9.62
N GLY A 96 -1.02 -9.74 10.09
CA GLY A 96 -1.39 -10.84 10.98
C GLY A 96 -0.21 -11.78 11.25
N TYR A 97 -0.47 -12.87 11.97
CA TYR A 97 0.49 -13.96 12.08
C TYR A 97 0.43 -14.83 10.82
N SER A 98 1.60 -15.20 10.29
CA SER A 98 1.72 -16.05 9.11
C SER A 98 2.81 -17.08 9.34
N GLU A 99 2.56 -18.32 8.94
CA GLU A 99 3.56 -19.39 8.93
C GLU A 99 4.43 -19.35 7.67
N GLN A 100 4.07 -18.50 6.70
CA GLN A 100 4.80 -18.37 5.45
C GLN A 100 6.14 -17.67 5.67
N LYS A 101 7.23 -18.36 5.34
CA LYS A 101 8.57 -17.78 5.39
C LYS A 101 8.75 -16.72 4.30
N THR A 102 9.31 -15.57 4.67
CA THR A 102 9.67 -14.52 3.72
C THR A 102 10.80 -14.99 2.81
N MET A 103 10.56 -15.02 1.50
CA MET A 103 11.58 -15.33 0.50
C MET A 103 11.81 -14.09 -0.37
N ALA A 104 12.73 -13.23 0.07
CA ALA A 104 13.15 -12.07 -0.71
C ALA A 104 14.48 -12.37 -1.41
N LYS A 105 14.49 -12.33 -2.74
CA LYS A 105 15.74 -12.20 -3.51
C LYS A 105 16.02 -10.71 -3.69
N ARG A 106 17.26 -10.30 -3.43
CA ARG A 106 17.76 -8.94 -3.72
C ARG A 106 18.85 -9.05 -4.77
N LEU A 107 18.88 -8.10 -5.70
CA LEU A 107 20.00 -7.95 -6.61
C LEU A 107 21.14 -7.23 -5.88
N PRO A 108 22.41 -7.46 -6.27
CA PRO A 108 23.54 -6.69 -5.75
C PRO A 108 23.35 -5.19 -5.95
N VAL A 109 23.81 -4.39 -5.00
CA VAL A 109 23.61 -2.92 -4.98
C VAL A 109 24.23 -2.25 -6.21
N GLU A 110 25.33 -2.82 -6.72
CA GLU A 110 26.10 -2.34 -7.87
C GLU A 110 25.28 -2.34 -9.17
N ARG A 111 24.17 -3.10 -9.24
CA ARG A 111 23.25 -3.05 -10.39
C ARG A 111 22.37 -1.81 -10.40
N HIS A 112 22.29 -1.08 -9.28
CA HIS A 112 21.37 0.03 -9.08
C HIS A 112 22.07 1.33 -8.65
N THR A 113 23.39 1.33 -8.50
CA THR A 113 24.16 2.50 -8.04
C THR A 113 25.32 2.83 -8.99
N THR A 114 25.49 4.12 -9.29
CA THR A 114 26.70 4.65 -9.94
C THR A 114 27.37 5.59 -8.95
N TRP A 115 28.65 5.33 -8.64
CA TRP A 115 29.45 6.14 -7.72
C TRP A 115 30.34 7.10 -8.51
N TYR A 116 30.21 8.41 -8.26
CA TYR A 116 31.11 9.43 -8.79
C TYR A 116 32.13 9.78 -7.70
N THR A 117 33.40 9.45 -7.93
CA THR A 117 34.49 9.62 -6.97
C THR A 117 35.36 10.84 -7.25
N GLU A 118 35.09 11.56 -8.34
CA GLU A 118 35.79 12.77 -8.75
C GLU A 118 34.82 13.95 -8.72
N ALA A 119 35.32 15.10 -8.26
CA ALA A 119 34.55 16.33 -8.07
C ALA A 119 34.52 17.22 -9.33
#